data_AF-A0A348N6R2-F1
#
_entry.id   AF-A0A348N6R2-F1
#
_cell.length_a   1.000
_cell.length_b   1.000
_cell.length_c   1.000
_cell.angle_alpha   90.00
_cell.angle_beta   90.00
_cell.angle_gamma   90.00
#
_symmetry.space_group_name_H-M   'P 1'
#
loop_
_entity.id
_entity.type
_entity.pdbx_description
1 polymer ?
#
loop_
_entity_poly.entity_id
_entity_poly.type
_entity_poly.pdbx_seq_one_letter_code
_entity_poly.pdbx_strand_id
1 'polypeptide(L)'
;MMAKHKNPLEKELLIRMYLSDTSIKLTDFCTKNNISDSAFRKWLKQYEEGGLEALARADAEIKEILPEGLDRTEENYRREILKLRIENERLKKNYTVRVNEDGEQEYVRLKPKNSK
;
A
#
# COMPACT_ATOMS: atom_id res chain seq x y z
N MET A 1 -4.66 22.83 0.09
CA MET A 1 -4.41 21.48 0.65
C MET A 1 -3.52 20.72 -0.33
N MET A 2 -2.41 20.14 0.13
CA MET A 2 -1.52 19.36 -0.75
C MET A 2 -2.16 17.99 -1.03
N ALA A 3 -2.55 17.76 -2.28
CA ALA A 3 -2.98 16.43 -2.71
C ALA A 3 -1.80 15.47 -2.52
N LYS A 4 -1.94 14.54 -1.57
CA LYS A 4 -0.93 13.51 -1.33
C LYS A 4 -0.75 12.72 -2.62
N HIS A 5 0.48 12.70 -3.14
CA HIS A 5 0.81 11.91 -4.33
C HIS A 5 0.49 10.43 -4.05
N LYS A 6 -0.30 9.81 -4.93
CA LYS A 6 -0.66 8.39 -4.85
C LYS A 6 0.26 7.60 -5.77
N ASN A 7 0.82 6.52 -5.25
CA ASN A 7 1.64 5.60 -6.04
C ASN A 7 0.75 4.72 -6.97
N PRO A 8 1.34 4.00 -7.95
CA PRO A 8 0.57 3.22 -8.93
C PRO A 8 -0.36 2.16 -8.30
N LEU A 9 0.07 1.50 -7.22
CA LEU A 9 -0.71 0.49 -6.52
C LEU A 9 -1.90 1.10 -5.78
N GLU A 10 -1.70 2.25 -5.13
CA GLU A 10 -2.79 3.00 -4.49
C GLU A 10 -3.84 3.41 -5.51
N LYS A 11 -3.42 3.83 -6.72
CA LYS A 11 -4.35 4.17 -7.81
C LYS A 11 -5.11 2.93 -8.30
N GLU A 12 -4.44 1.80 -8.53
CA GLU A 12 -5.08 0.55 -8.94
C GLU A 12 -6.12 0.10 -7.91
N LEU A 13 -5.77 0.11 -6.62
CA LEU A 13 -6.68 -0.25 -5.55
C LEU A 13 -7.96 0.59 -5.60
N LEU A 14 -7.82 1.91 -5.74
CA LEU A 14 -8.95 2.83 -5.84
C LEU A 14 -9.80 2.58 -7.10
N ILE A 15 -9.17 2.31 -8.24
CA ILE A 15 -9.88 1.93 -9.47
C ILE A 15 -10.67 0.65 -9.25
N ARG A 16 -10.06 -0.40 -8.69
CA ARG A 16 -10.74 -1.67 -8.42
C ARG A 16 -11.90 -1.50 -7.44
N MET A 17 -11.71 -0.72 -6.39
CA MET A 17 -12.78 -0.40 -5.42
C MET A 17 -13.97 0.31 -6.11
N TYR A 18 -13.69 1.31 -6.95
CA TYR A 18 -14.73 2.01 -7.71
C TYR A 18 -15.44 1.08 -8.70
N LEU A 19 -14.69 0.27 -9.45
CA LEU A 19 -15.27 -0.68 -10.42
C LEU A 19 -16.06 -1.82 -9.76
N SER A 20 -15.72 -2.19 -8.53
CA SER A 20 -16.45 -3.20 -7.76
C SER A 20 -17.78 -2.71 -7.17
N ASP A 21 -17.93 -1.39 -7.01
CA ASP A 21 -19.14 -0.77 -6.47
C ASP A 21 -19.87 0.01 -7.58
N THR A 22 -20.83 -0.64 -8.22
CA THR A 22 -21.60 -0.04 -9.33
C THR A 22 -22.59 1.03 -8.88
N SER A 23 -22.78 1.22 -7.57
CA SER A 23 -23.79 2.12 -7.02
C SER A 23 -23.25 3.54 -6.74
N ILE A 24 -21.94 3.67 -6.55
CA ILE A 24 -21.33 4.94 -6.18
C ILE A 24 -21.06 5.81 -7.42
N LYS A 25 -21.43 7.10 -7.33
CA LYS A 25 -21.09 8.07 -8.39
C LYS A 25 -19.61 8.43 -8.31
N LEU A 26 -19.00 8.68 -9.47
CA LEU A 26 -17.59 9.08 -9.58
C LEU A 26 -17.26 10.30 -8.69
N THR A 27 -18.12 11.30 -8.67
CA THR A 27 -17.97 12.54 -7.87
C THR A 27 -17.89 12.22 -6.37
N ASP A 28 -18.79 11.35 -5.90
CA ASP A 28 -18.90 11.00 -4.49
C ASP A 28 -17.70 10.14 -4.06
N PHE A 29 -17.28 9.21 -4.93
CA PHE A 29 -16.08 8.40 -4.74
C PHE A 29 -14.82 9.28 -4.68
N CYS A 30 -14.67 10.23 -5.61
CA CYS A 30 -13.53 11.13 -5.69
C CYS A 30 -13.46 12.05 -4.46
N THR A 31 -14.59 12.62 -4.05
CA THR A 31 -14.70 13.46 -2.84
C THR A 31 -14.31 12.67 -1.59
N LYS A 32 -14.84 11.45 -1.41
CA LYS A 32 -14.53 10.58 -0.27
C LYS A 32 -13.02 10.26 -0.16
N ASN A 33 -12.33 10.15 -1.29
CA ASN A 33 -10.92 9.76 -1.35
C ASN A 33 -9.96 10.95 -1.52
N ASN A 34 -10.47 12.19 -1.50
CA ASN A 34 -9.71 13.42 -1.74
C ASN A 34 -8.94 13.40 -3.07
N ILE A 35 -9.63 13.04 -4.15
CA ILE A 35 -9.10 12.97 -5.52
C ILE A 35 -9.94 13.92 -6.38
N SER A 36 -9.30 14.60 -7.33
CA SER A 36 -10.05 15.34 -8.35
C SER A 36 -10.63 14.38 -9.40
N ASP A 37 -11.88 14.58 -9.79
CA ASP A 37 -12.56 13.82 -10.83
C ASP A 37 -11.75 13.67 -12.12
N SER A 38 -11.09 14.75 -12.56
CA SER A 38 -10.26 14.76 -13.78
C SER A 38 -9.06 13.82 -13.67
N ALA A 39 -8.34 13.83 -12.54
CA ALA A 39 -7.25 12.90 -12.29
C ALA A 39 -7.72 11.46 -12.25
N PHE A 40 -8.85 11.19 -11.59
CA PHE A 40 -9.38 9.83 -11.48
C PHE A 40 -9.84 9.28 -12.84
N ARG A 41 -10.52 10.10 -13.65
CA ARG A 41 -10.88 9.73 -15.04
C ARG A 41 -9.66 9.43 -15.89
N LYS A 42 -8.58 10.20 -15.75
CA LYS A 42 -7.31 9.93 -16.41
C LYS A 42 -6.74 8.56 -15.99
N TRP A 43 -6.76 8.25 -14.69
CA TRP A 43 -6.27 6.97 -14.20
C TRP A 43 -7.12 5.78 -14.70
N LEU A 44 -8.45 5.93 -14.74
CA LEU A 44 -9.33 4.91 -15.31
C LEU A 44 -8.96 4.59 -16.77
N LYS A 45 -8.78 5.62 -17.59
CA LYS A 45 -8.37 5.45 -18.99
C LYS A 45 -7.00 4.76 -19.10
N GLN A 46 -6.00 5.23 -18.35
CA GLN A 46 -4.66 4.63 -18.34
C GLN A 46 -4.71 3.14 -17.95
N TYR A 47 -5.47 2.81 -16.91
CA TYR A 47 -5.61 1.44 -16.43
C TYR A 47 -6.37 0.54 -17.42
N GLU A 48 -7.36 1.06 -18.13
CA GLU A 48 -8.05 0.34 -19.19
C GLU A 48 -7.11 0.03 -20.37
N GLU A 49 -6.23 0.96 -20.73
CA GLU A 49 -5.29 0.82 -21.86
C GLU A 49 -4.09 -0.09 -21.55
N GLY A 50 -3.55 -0.05 -20.32
CA GLY A 50 -2.29 -0.74 -19.99
C GLY A 50 -2.16 -1.20 -18.55
N GLY A 51 -3.28 -1.38 -17.84
CA GLY A 51 -3.30 -1.92 -16.48
C GLY A 51 -2.47 -1.11 -15.47
N LEU A 52 -1.86 -1.81 -14.51
CA LEU A 52 -1.05 -1.20 -13.46
C LEU A 52 0.19 -0.47 -14.02
N GLU A 53 0.80 -1.00 -15.08
CA GLU A 53 2.01 -0.41 -15.69
C GLU A 53 1.72 0.99 -16.24
N ALA A 54 0.57 1.20 -16.86
CA ALA A 54 0.15 2.51 -17.37
C ALA A 54 -0.19 3.54 -16.26
N LEU A 55 -0.35 3.09 -15.01
CA LEU A 55 -0.53 3.99 -13.85
C LEU A 55 0.80 4.48 -13.26
N ALA A 56 1.90 3.81 -13.61
CA ALA A 56 3.25 4.24 -13.29
C ALA A 56 3.59 5.55 -14.04
N ARG A 57 4.39 6.41 -13.40
CA ARG A 57 4.99 7.52 -14.15
C ARG A 57 6.13 6.95 -14.98
N ALA A 58 6.45 7.58 -16.10
CA ALA A 58 7.58 7.17 -16.94
C ALA A 58 8.92 7.14 -16.17
N ASP A 59 9.05 7.92 -15.09
CA ASP A 59 10.21 7.98 -14.19
C ASP A 59 10.12 7.08 -12.95
N ALA A 60 9.01 6.36 -12.74
CA ALA A 60 8.77 5.60 -11.52
C ALA A 60 8.66 4.10 -11.82
N GLU A 61 9.73 3.35 -11.55
CA GLU A 61 9.67 1.90 -11.54
C GLU A 61 8.69 1.40 -10.48
N ILE A 62 7.84 0.45 -10.83
CA ILE A 62 7.06 -0.30 -9.84
C ILE A 62 8.06 -1.20 -9.11
N LYS A 63 8.47 -0.77 -7.92
CA LYS A 63 9.37 -1.55 -7.07
C LYS A 63 8.77 -2.95 -6.85
N GLU A 64 9.57 -4.00 -7.01
CA GLU A 64 9.17 -5.34 -6.58
C GLU A 64 8.73 -5.30 -5.12
N ILE A 65 7.46 -5.66 -4.90
CA ILE A 65 6.80 -5.63 -3.59
C ILE A 65 7.06 -6.93 -2.85
N LEU A 66 7.24 -8.01 -3.61
CA LEU A 66 7.43 -9.35 -3.08
C LEU A 66 8.90 -9.54 -2.70
N PRO A 67 9.18 -10.32 -1.64
CA PRO A 67 10.53 -10.76 -1.34
C PRO A 67 11.12 -11.55 -2.51
N GLU A 68 12.42 -11.37 -2.72
CA GLU A 68 13.18 -12.16 -3.69
C GLU A 68 13.01 -13.66 -3.40
N GLY A 69 12.74 -14.45 -4.45
CA GLY A 69 12.53 -15.89 -4.32
C GLY A 69 11.13 -16.31 -3.84
N LEU A 70 10.19 -15.39 -3.65
CA LEU A 70 8.80 -15.74 -3.36
C LEU A 70 8.06 -16.16 -4.63
N ASP A 71 7.62 -17.42 -4.66
CA ASP A 71 6.74 -17.89 -5.72
C ASP A 71 5.34 -17.28 -5.61
N ARG A 72 4.80 -16.85 -6.75
CA ARG A 72 3.58 -16.04 -6.90
C ARG A 72 2.28 -16.84 -6.70
N THR A 73 2.25 -17.72 -5.70
CA THR A 73 1.05 -18.47 -5.29
C THR A 73 0.20 -17.70 -4.29
N GLU A 74 -1.11 -17.98 -4.32
CA GLU A 74 -2.08 -17.40 -3.39
C GLU A 74 -1.73 -17.71 -1.92
N GLU A 75 -1.23 -18.91 -1.63
CA GLU A 75 -0.83 -19.31 -0.29
C GLU A 75 0.37 -18.49 0.22
N ASN A 76 1.40 -18.30 -0.61
CA ASN A 76 2.55 -17.47 -0.26
C ASN A 76 2.15 -16.01 -0.02
N TYR A 77 1.25 -15.47 -0.83
CA TYR A 77 0.70 -14.12 -0.59
C TYR A 77 -0.03 -14.03 0.75
N ARG A 78 -0.86 -15.02 1.09
CA ARG A 78 -1.55 -15.05 2.40
C ARG A 78 -0.55 -15.10 3.56
N ARG A 79 0.50 -15.91 3.44
CA ARG A 79 1.56 -16.02 4.46
C ARG A 79 2.30 -14.71 4.65
N GLU A 80 2.69 -14.03 3.58
CA GLU A 80 3.35 -12.73 3.66
C GLU A 80 2.44 -11.64 4.22
N ILE A 81 1.17 -11.58 3.81
CA ILE A 81 0.18 -10.65 4.38
C ILE A 81 0.04 -10.85 5.90
N LEU A 82 0.01 -12.11 6.36
CA LEU A 82 -0.07 -12.40 7.79
C LEU A 82 1.18 -11.94 8.54
N LYS A 83 2.38 -12.23 8.03
CA LYS A 83 3.65 -11.74 8.60
C LYS A 83 3.67 -10.22 8.68
N LEU A 84 3.32 -9.53 7.59
CA LEU A 84 3.26 -8.07 7.53
C LEU A 84 2.24 -7.50 8.51
N ARG A 85 1.09 -8.15 8.74
CA ARG A 85 0.10 -7.69 9.74
C ARG A 85 0.64 -7.79 11.16
N ILE A 86 1.30 -8.89 11.52
CA ILE A 86 1.92 -9.07 12.85
C ILE A 86 2.98 -7.99 13.07
N GLU A 87 3.84 -7.78 12.07
CA GLU A 87 4.88 -6.76 12.06
C GLU A 87 4.29 -5.34 12.21
N ASN A 88 3.25 -5.04 11.44
CA ASN A 88 2.60 -3.73 11.46
C ASN A 88 1.97 -3.42 12.83
N GLU A 89 1.30 -4.40 13.43
CA GLU A 89 0.75 -4.28 14.79
C GLU A 89 1.86 -4.09 15.83
N ARG A 90 3.00 -4.75 15.66
CA ARG A 90 4.18 -4.57 16.51
C ARG A 90 4.72 -3.14 16.42
N LEU A 91 4.94 -2.64 15.21
CA LEU A 91 5.47 -1.30 14.96
C LEU A 91 4.52 -0.21 15.49
N LYS A 92 3.20 -0.39 15.34
CA LYS A 92 2.20 0.52 15.94
C LYS A 92 2.32 0.61 17.45
N LYS A 93 2.71 -0.49 18.11
CA LYS A 93 2.95 -0.53 19.56
C LYS A 93 4.35 -0.05 19.96
N ASN A 94 5.13 0.48 19.02
CA ASN A 94 6.47 1.03 19.22
C ASN A 94 7.50 0.01 19.74
N TYR A 95 7.38 -1.25 19.31
CA TYR A 95 8.39 -2.28 19.58
C TYR A 95 9.46 -2.29 18.48
N THR A 96 10.71 -2.52 18.86
CA THR A 96 11.84 -2.77 17.96
C THR A 96 12.37 -4.18 18.15
N VAL A 97 13.02 -4.74 17.13
CA VAL A 97 13.70 -6.04 17.22
C VAL A 97 15.18 -5.80 17.37
N ARG A 98 15.79 -6.47 18.35
CA ARG A 98 17.24 -6.55 18.53
C ARG A 98 17.62 -8.02 18.47
N VAL A 99 18.85 -8.30 18.06
CA VAL A 99 19.42 -9.65 18.16
C VAL A 99 20.21 -9.69 19.45
N ASN A 100 19.93 -10.66 20.33
CA ASN A 100 20.68 -10.84 21.58
C ASN A 100 22.03 -11.53 21.30
N GLU A 101 22.85 -11.70 22.34
CA GLU A 101 24.18 -12.32 22.25
C GLU A 101 24.13 -13.79 21.79
N ASP A 102 22.99 -14.47 21.98
CA ASP A 102 22.71 -15.84 21.54
C ASP A 102 22.18 -15.92 20.09
N GLY A 103 22.02 -14.78 19.40
CA GLY A 103 21.50 -14.73 18.03
C GLY A 103 19.97 -14.79 17.92
N GLU A 104 19.25 -14.77 19.04
CA GLU A 104 17.79 -14.76 19.08
C GLU A 104 17.22 -13.35 18.89
N GLN A 105 16.05 -13.27 18.25
CA GLN A 105 15.34 -12.01 18.08
C GLN A 105 14.60 -11.62 19.37
N GLU A 106 15.08 -10.58 20.04
CA GLU A 106 14.47 -9.99 21.23
C GLU A 106 13.61 -8.77 20.86
N TYR A 107 12.39 -8.74 21.37
CA TYR A 107 11.41 -7.68 21.10
C TYR A 107 11.38 -6.65 22.23
N VAL A 108 11.93 -5.47 21.98
CA VAL A 108 12.08 -4.42 23.00
C VAL A 108 11.09 -3.29 22.75
N ARG A 109 10.25 -2.97 23.74
CA ARG A 109 9.36 -1.81 23.68
C ARG A 109 10.16 -0.52 23.82
N LEU A 110 10.08 0.37 22.84
CA LEU A 110 10.70 1.69 22.94
C LEU A 110 9.85 2.58 23.87
N LYS A 111 10.52 3.35 24.74
CA LYS A 111 9.87 4.36 25.58
C LYS A 111 9.08 5.35 24.69
N PRO A 112 7.94 5.88 25.16
CA PRO A 112 7.24 6.92 24.42
C PRO A 112 8.19 8.08 24.13
N LYS A 113 8.13 8.60 22.90
CA LYS A 113 8.87 9.80 22.51
C LYS A 113 8.39 10.93 23.42
N ASN A 114 9.20 11.35 24.39
CA ASN A 114 8.95 12.61 25.10
C ASN A 114 8.96 13.70 24.03
N SER A 115 7.78 14.24 23.72
CA SER A 115 7.70 15.49 22.96
C SER A 115 8.25 16.57 23.88
N LYS A 116 9.38 17.16 23.48
CA LYS A 116 9.80 18.47 23.96
C LYS A 116 8.92 19.54 23.33
#